data_AF-A0A524D8T5-F1
#
_entry.id   AF-A0A524D8T5-F1
#
_cell.length_a   1.000
_cell.length_b   1.000
_cell.length_c   1.000
_cell.angle_alpha   90.00
_cell.angle_beta   90.00
_cell.angle_gamma   90.00
#
_symmetry.space_group_name_H-M   'P 1'
#
loop_
_entity.id
_entity.type
_entity.pdbx_description
1 polymer ?
#
loop_
_entity_poly.entity_id
_entity_poly.type
_entity_poly.pdbx_seq_one_letter_code
_entity_poly.pdbx_strand_id
1 'polypeptide(L)' 'MRGLLAFKWIVSITYEFQEPKYMDNRKYQAIDLGVSNLVSAVNLDGKFVQIKNRRADQYWKEKLEEVQSKRDHC' A
#
# COMPACT_ATOMS: atom_id res chain seq x y z
N MET A 1 -18.22 -38.76 8.20
CA MET A 1 -17.39 -37.80 8.97
C MET A 1 -18.09 -36.45 8.99
N ARG A 2 -18.68 -36.05 10.13
CA ARG A 2 -19.28 -34.71 10.29
C ARG A 2 -18.15 -33.75 10.67
N GLY A 3 -17.81 -32.81 9.78
CA GLY A 3 -16.86 -31.75 10.09
C GLY A 3 -17.47 -30.80 11.12
N LEU A 4 -16.79 -30.62 12.26
CA LEU A 4 -17.13 -29.55 13.19
C LEU A 4 -16.84 -28.21 12.51
N LEU A 5 -17.87 -27.40 12.30
CA LEU A 5 -17.73 -25.98 12.00
C LEU A 5 -17.14 -25.29 13.25
N ALA A 6 -15.87 -24.91 13.18
CA ALA A 6 -15.25 -24.09 14.21
C ALA A 6 -15.80 -22.65 14.10
N PHE A 7 -16.47 -22.18 15.14
CA PHE A 7 -16.90 -20.78 15.22
C PHE A 7 -15.68 -19.89 15.45
N LYS A 8 -15.45 -18.94 14.53
CA LYS A 8 -14.40 -17.94 14.66
C LYS A 8 -15.04 -16.59 15.02
N TRP A 9 -14.75 -16.11 16.22
CA TRP A 9 -15.19 -14.79 16.68
C TRP A 9 -14.15 -13.75 16.30
N ILE A 10 -14.59 -12.61 15.77
CA ILE A 10 -13.74 -11.48 15.42
C ILE A 10 -14.28 -10.25 16.14
N VAL A 11 -13.40 -9.53 16.83
CA VAL A 11 -13.66 -8.21 17.40
C VAL A 11 -12.80 -7.20 16.66
N SER A 12 -13.41 -6.10 16.23
CA SER A 12 -12.72 -4.92 15.70
C SER A 12 -13.00 -3.76 16.66
N ILE A 13 -11.94 -3.15 17.16
CA ILE A 13 -12.02 -1.96 18.02
C ILE A 13 -11.52 -0.80 17.18
N THR A 14 -12.30 0.27 17.13
CA THR A 14 -11.91 1.53 16.50
C THR A 14 -11.87 2.61 17.57
N TYR A 15 -11.02 3.60 17.38
CA TYR A 15 -10.94 4.77 18.24
C TYR A 15 -10.63 5.99 17.40
N GLU A 16 -11.03 7.16 17.89
CA GLU A 16 -10.69 8.42 17.27
C GLU A 16 -9.30 8.85 17.75
N PHE A 17 -8.39 9.01 16.79
CA PHE A 17 -7.08 9.60 17.07
C PHE A 17 -7.23 11.12 17.05
N GLN A 18 -6.90 11.78 18.17
CA GLN A 18 -6.81 13.24 18.17
C GLN A 18 -5.56 13.67 17.42
N GLU A 19 -5.74 14.17 16.21
CA GLU A 19 -4.63 14.69 15.41
C GLU A 19 -4.00 15.91 16.10
N PRO A 20 -2.66 15.97 16.21
CA PRO A 20 -1.99 17.15 16.69
C PRO A 20 -2.23 18.32 15.73
N LYS A 21 -2.37 19.54 16.29
CA LYS A 21 -2.53 20.75 15.48
C LYS A 21 -1.32 20.93 14.54
N TYR A 22 -1.60 21.15 13.25
CA TYR A 22 -0.58 21.43 12.26
C TYR A 22 0.27 22.66 12.65
N MET A 23 1.59 22.54 12.48
CA MET A 23 2.55 23.63 12.60
C MET A 23 3.51 23.59 11.40
N ASP A 24 3.58 24.68 10.65
CA ASP A 24 4.54 24.82 9.55
C ASP A 24 5.98 24.94 10.10
N ASN A 25 6.84 24.00 9.70
CA ASN A 25 8.25 23.98 10.08
C ASN A 25 9.18 24.50 8.97
N ARG A 26 8.64 25.01 7.87
CA ARG A 26 9.35 25.49 6.67
C ARG A 26 10.28 24.47 6.02
N LYS A 27 10.07 23.17 6.27
CA LYS A 27 10.80 22.08 5.62
C LYS A 27 9.90 21.45 4.58
N TYR A 28 10.29 21.60 3.32
CA TYR A 28 9.55 21.05 2.19
C TYR A 28 10.27 19.86 1.57
N GLN A 29 9.49 18.93 1.04
CA GLN A 29 9.98 17.75 0.35
C GLN A 29 9.16 17.54 -0.92
N ALA A 30 9.84 17.51 -2.07
CA ALA A 30 9.23 17.02 -3.30
C ALA A 30 9.25 15.49 -3.26
N ILE A 31 8.11 14.86 -3.53
CA ILE A 31 7.94 13.42 -3.54
C ILE A 31 7.35 13.03 -4.90
N ASP A 32 8.04 12.11 -5.58
CA ASP A 32 7.60 11.51 -6.83
C ASP A 32 7.49 9.98 -6.68
N LEU A 33 6.52 9.39 -7.38
CA LEU A 33 6.28 7.94 -7.40
C LEU A 33 6.66 7.41 -8.79
N GLY A 34 7.49 6.37 -8.83
CA GLY A 34 8.02 5.83 -10.08
C GLY A 34 7.90 4.31 -10.20
N VAL A 35 8.16 3.84 -11.41
CA VAL A 35 8.18 2.40 -11.71
C VAL A 35 9.34 1.71 -10.98
N SER A 36 10.54 2.28 -11.04
CA SER A 36 11.74 1.70 -10.41
C SER A 36 11.84 2.02 -8.92
N ASN A 37 11.37 3.19 -8.51
CA ASN A 37 11.38 3.67 -7.14
C ASN A 37 9.96 3.96 -6.69
N LEU A 38 9.50 3.25 -5.65
CA LEU A 38 8.22 3.50 -5.01
C LEU A 38 8.15 4.93 -4.50
N VAL A 39 9.27 5.44 -3.98
CA VAL A 39 9.41 6.84 -3.56
C VAL A 39 10.73 7.37 -4.06
N SER A 40 10.70 8.51 -4.74
CA SER A 40 11.86 9.36 -4.97
C SER A 40 11.58 10.72 -4.35
N ALA A 41 12.38 11.12 -3.37
CA ALA A 41 12.15 12.36 -2.64
C ALA A 41 13.42 13.20 -2.51
N VAL A 42 13.25 14.53 -2.56
CA VAL A 42 14.31 15.51 -2.34
C VAL A 42 13.80 16.61 -1.44
N ASN A 43 14.59 16.99 -0.42
CA ASN A 43 14.25 18.11 0.46
C ASN A 43 14.93 19.42 0.01
N LEU A 44 14.62 20.53 0.69
CA LEU A 44 15.23 21.84 0.41
C LEU A 44 16.76 21.87 0.50
N ASP A 45 17.36 20.97 1.27
CA ASP A 45 18.82 20.85 1.41
C ASP A 45 19.46 20.02 0.29
N GLY A 46 18.68 19.56 -0.69
CA GLY A 46 19.13 18.68 -1.76
C GLY A 46 19.40 17.24 -1.29
N LYS A 47 18.94 16.85 -0.10
CA LYS A 47 19.06 15.47 0.39
C LYS A 47 18.04 14.57 -0.29
N PHE A 48 18.53 13.47 -0.86
CA PHE A 48 17.71 12.48 -1.55
C PHE A 48 17.32 11.31 -0.65
N VAL A 49 16.11 10.81 -0.83
CA VAL A 49 15.62 9.53 -0.32
C VAL A 49 15.01 8.76 -1.48
N GLN A 50 15.47 7.52 -1.68
CA GLN A 50 14.91 6.63 -2.69
C GLN A 50 14.52 5.29 -2.06
N ILE A 51 13.27 4.91 -2.23
CA ILE A 51 12.74 3.62 -1.82
C ILE A 51 12.49 2.82 -3.09
N LYS A 52 13.24 1.74 -3.29
CA LYS A 52 13.07 0.87 -4.47
C LYS A 52 11.68 0.25 -4.48
N ASN A 53 11.07 0.21 -5.66
CA ASN A 53 9.82 -0.49 -5.87
C ASN A 53 10.11 -1.99 -5.97
N ARG A 54 9.48 -2.81 -5.12
CA ARG A 54 9.56 -4.28 -5.21
C ARG A 54 8.72 -4.86 -6.35
N ARG A 55 7.93 -4.02 -7.03
CA ARG A 55 7.03 -4.39 -8.12
C ARG A 55 6.06 -5.52 -7.74
N ALA A 56 5.43 -5.38 -6.57
CA ALA A 56 4.43 -6.34 -6.10
C ALA A 56 3.26 -6.49 -7.09
N ASP A 57 2.99 -5.45 -7.89
CA ASP A 57 2.06 -5.49 -9.02
C ASP A 57 2.37 -6.63 -10.00
N GLN A 58 3.65 -6.86 -10.32
CA GLN A 58 4.06 -7.91 -11.25
C GLN A 58 3.77 -9.30 -10.69
N TYR A 59 3.92 -9.50 -9.37
CA TYR A 59 3.55 -10.77 -8.74
C TYR A 59 2.06 -11.06 -8.90
N TRP A 60 1.20 -10.05 -8.77
CA TRP A 60 -0.24 -10.23 -8.86
C TRP A 60 -0.77 -10.26 -10.29
N LYS A 61 -0.04 -9.68 -11.25
CA LYS A 61 -0.47 -9.52 -12.64
C LYS A 61 -0.96 -10.82 -13.26
N GLU A 62 -0.13 -11.87 -13.28
CA GLU A 62 -0.50 -13.16 -13.90
C GLU A 62 -1.74 -13.79 -13.23
N LYS A 63 -1.84 -13.68 -11.91
CA LYS A 63 -2.95 -14.21 -11.12
C LYS A 63 -4.26 -13.49 -11.45
N LEU A 64 -4.20 -12.18 -11.61
CA LEU A 64 -5.34 -11.35 -11.99
C LEU A 64 -5.76 -11.63 -13.43
N GLU A 65 -4.80 -11.73 -14.36
CA GLU A 65 -5.04 -12.07 -15.77
C GLU A 65 -5.69 -13.45 -15.92
N GLU A 66 -5.25 -14.44 -15.14
CA GLU A 66 -5.86 -15.78 -15.13
C GLU A 66 -7.34 -15.71 -14.71
N VAL A 67 -7.63 -15.04 -13.59
CA VAL A 67 -9.02 -14.87 -13.10
C VAL A 67 -9.87 -14.08 -14.10
N GLN A 68 -9.30 -13.04 -14.73
CA GLN A 68 -9.98 -12.24 -15.73
C GLN A 68 -10.32 -13.05 -16.97
N SER A 69 -9.37 -13.85 -17.51
CA SER A 69 -9.63 -14.68 -18.69
C SER A 69 -10.75 -15.70 -18.47
N LYS A 70 -10.84 -16.29 -17.26
CA LYS A 70 -11.93 -17.19 -16.87
C LYS A 70 -13.28 -16.49 -16.83
N ARG A 71 -13.33 -15.20 -16.48
CA ARG A 71 -14.56 -14.40 -16.50
C ARG A 71 -14.96 -13.98 -17.91
N ASP A 72 -13.98 -13.62 -18.74
CA ASP A 72 -14.20 -13.13 -20.11
C ASP A 72 -14.57 -14.24 -21.09
N HIS A 73 -14.28 -15.50 -20.76
CA HIS A 73 -14.74 -16.69 -21.49
C HIS A 73 -16.19 -17.10 -21.15
N CYS A 74 -17.08 -16.13 -20.98
CA CYS A 74 -18.54 -16.35 -20.96
C CYS A 74 -19.10 -16.44 -22.39
#